data_AF-A0A661T7J0-F1
#
_entry.id   AF-A0A661T7J0-F1
#
_cell.length_a   1.000
_cell.length_b   1.000
_cell.length_c   1.000
_cell.angle_alpha   90.00
_cell.angle_beta   90.00
_cell.angle_gamma   90.00
#
_symmetry.space_group_name_H-M   'P 1'
#
loop_
_entity.id
_entity.type
_entity.pdbx_description
1 polymer ?
#
loop_
_entity_poly.entity_id
_entity_poly.type
_entity_poly.pdbx_seq_one_letter_code
_entity_poly.pdbx_strand_id
1 'polypeptide(L)' 'MLIILYPQFIIIHYPLLIICDSIPMKFTHLHTHSHYSLLDGLPKIDELLDKAEELGMDSVGLTDHGVMYGAIEF' A
#
# COMPACT_ATOMS: atom_id res chain seq x y z
N MET A 1 18.30 0.25 -5.11
CA MET A 1 18.55 0.41 -6.56
C MET A 1 17.20 0.65 -7.22
N LEU A 2 17.05 1.84 -7.78
CA LEU A 2 15.81 2.48 -8.21
C LEU A 2 15.31 1.86 -9.52
N ILE A 3 14.06 1.43 -9.61
CA ILE A 3 13.35 1.25 -10.89
C ILE A 3 11.95 1.83 -10.75
N ILE A 4 11.85 3.11 -11.08
CA ILE A 4 10.59 3.76 -11.44
C ILE A 4 10.57 3.78 -12.96
N LEU A 5 9.68 3.01 -13.58
CA LEU A 5 9.37 3.12 -15.00
C LEU A 5 7.87 3.39 -15.12
N TYR A 6 7.53 4.67 -15.21
CA TYR A 6 6.24 5.12 -15.72
C TYR A 6 6.19 4.90 -17.23
N PRO A 7 5.06 4.43 -17.79
CA PRO A 7 4.70 4.73 -19.16
C PRO A 7 3.41 5.56 -19.18
N GLN A 8 3.54 6.88 -19.30
CA GLN A 8 2.51 7.74 -19.86
C GLN A 8 2.74 7.81 -21.38
N PHE A 9 1.76 7.42 -22.20
CA PHE A 9 1.25 8.11 -23.41
C PHE A 9 0.54 7.15 -24.43
N ILE A 10 -0.79 7.34 -24.58
CA ILE A 10 -1.63 7.46 -25.81
C ILE A 10 -1.63 6.28 -26.82
N ILE A 11 -2.77 5.68 -27.24
CA ILE A 11 -3.76 6.16 -28.24
C ILE A 11 -5.17 5.59 -27.96
N ILE A 12 -6.13 6.49 -28.08
CA ILE A 12 -7.58 6.35 -27.92
C ILE A 12 -8.19 5.76 -29.19
N HIS A 13 -9.07 4.77 -29.05
CA HIS A 13 -10.21 4.62 -29.97
C HIS A 13 -11.42 4.16 -29.15
N TYR A 14 -12.58 4.77 -29.46
CA TYR A 14 -13.93 4.58 -28.90
C TYR A 14 -14.38 5.55 -27.78
N PRO A 15 -15.63 6.05 -27.86
CA PRO A 15 -16.10 7.27 -27.18
C PRO A 15 -16.47 7.06 -25.69
N LEU A 16 -15.81 6.13 -24.98
CA LEU A 16 -16.04 5.86 -23.56
C LEU A 16 -15.00 6.54 -22.65
N LEU A 17 -14.45 7.66 -23.11
CA LEU A 17 -13.33 8.35 -22.49
C LEU A 17 -13.78 9.57 -21.67
N ILE A 18 -14.58 9.36 -20.63
CA ILE A 18 -14.85 10.43 -19.62
C ILE A 18 -14.82 9.90 -18.16
N ILE A 19 -14.82 8.58 -17.92
CA ILE A 19 -14.88 8.05 -16.53
C ILE A 19 -13.48 7.69 -15.98
N CYS A 20 -12.48 7.46 -16.84
CA CYS A 20 -11.16 6.99 -16.39
C CYS A 20 -10.32 8.06 -15.66
N ASP A 21 -10.53 9.35 -15.96
CA ASP A 21 -9.74 10.45 -15.37
C ASP A 21 -10.12 10.77 -13.92
N SER A 22 -11.09 10.07 -13.33
CA SER A 22 -11.62 10.34 -11.99
C SER A 22 -11.35 9.27 -10.95
N ILE A 23 -10.74 8.14 -11.33
CA ILE A 23 -10.35 7.10 -10.37
C ILE A 23 -8.88 7.36 -10.04
N PRO A 24 -8.57 7.97 -8.87
CA PRO A 24 -7.18 8.06 -8.44
C PRO A 24 -6.61 6.64 -8.41
N MET A 25 -5.41 6.44 -8.97
CA MET A 25 -4.75 5.13 -8.90
C MET A 25 -4.58 4.74 -7.44
N LYS A 26 -5.42 3.80 -6.98
CA LYS A 26 -5.39 3.31 -5.61
C LYS A 26 -4.17 2.42 -5.43
N PHE A 27 -3.35 2.74 -4.45
CA PHE A 27 -2.18 1.98 -4.10
C PHE A 27 -2.34 1.42 -2.68
N THR A 28 -1.82 0.22 -2.47
CA THR A 28 -1.94 -0.51 -1.21
C THR A 28 -0.69 -1.34 -1.00
N HIS A 29 -0.09 -1.24 0.19
CA HIS A 29 1.00 -2.10 0.60
C HIS A 29 0.45 -3.40 1.18
N LEU A 30 0.80 -4.54 0.59
CA LEU A 30 0.35 -5.86 1.04
C LEU A 30 1.43 -6.64 1.81
N HIS A 31 2.62 -6.07 1.93
CA HIS A 31 3.77 -6.70 2.57
C HIS A 31 4.42 -5.67 3.49
N THR A 32 3.96 -5.62 4.74
CA THR A 32 4.52 -4.75 5.77
C THR A 32 4.79 -5.56 7.03
N HIS A 33 5.83 -5.19 7.77
CA HIS A 33 6.20 -5.82 9.02
C HIS A 33 5.92 -4.87 10.17
N SER A 34 5.30 -5.35 11.24
CA SER A 34 5.12 -4.61 12.48
C SER A 34 6.27 -4.90 13.44
N HIS A 35 6.29 -4.21 14.58
CA HIS A 35 7.16 -4.48 15.72
C HIS A 35 7.13 -5.94 16.23
N TYR A 36 6.12 -6.74 15.89
CA TYR A 36 6.10 -8.17 16.20
C TYR A 36 7.09 -9.00 15.37
N SER A 37 7.63 -8.43 14.30
CA SER A 37 8.75 -8.97 13.55
C SER A 37 10.08 -8.73 14.28
N LEU A 38 10.34 -9.47 15.36
CA LEU A 38 11.40 -9.21 16.35
C LEU A 38 12.82 -8.85 15.83
N LEU A 39 13.19 -9.25 14.61
CA LEU A 39 14.51 -8.98 14.02
C LEU A 39 14.56 -7.66 13.24
N ASP A 40 13.46 -7.25 12.59
CA ASP A 40 13.43 -6.12 11.62
C ASP A 40 12.16 -5.22 11.74
N GLY A 41 11.30 -5.51 12.70
CA GLY A 41 10.04 -4.82 12.98
C GLY A 41 10.28 -3.53 13.75
N LEU A 42 10.30 -2.41 13.02
CA LEU A 42 10.53 -1.08 13.60
C LEU A 42 9.24 -0.35 14.03
N PRO A 43 8.17 -0.30 13.21
CA PRO A 43 7.00 0.51 13.54
C PRO A 43 6.00 -0.22 14.44
N LYS A 44 5.39 0.52 15.38
CA LYS A 44 4.18 0.06 16.07
C LYS A 44 3.00 -0.02 15.09
N ILE A 45 1.98 -0.81 15.44
CA ILE A 45 0.80 -0.99 14.57
C ILE A 45 0.07 0.35 14.40
N ASP A 46 -0.16 1.10 15.48
CA ASP A 46 -0.80 2.43 15.41
C ASP A 46 -0.09 3.38 14.43
N GLU A 47 1.25 3.47 14.53
CA GLU A 47 2.06 4.34 13.66
C GLU A 47 2.00 3.91 12.19
N LEU A 48 1.87 2.60 11.94
CA LEU A 48 1.71 2.05 10.59
C LEU A 48 0.34 2.42 10.00
N LEU A 49 -0.72 2.35 10.80
CA LEU A 49 -2.09 2.71 10.41
C LEU A 49 -2.23 4.21 10.19
N ASP A 50 -1.71 5.04 11.10
CA ASP A 50 -1.66 6.50 10.97
C ASP A 50 -0.98 6.89 9.65
N LYS A 51 0.12 6.22 9.30
CA LYS A 51 0.83 6.50 8.05
C LYS A 51 0.06 6.04 6.81
N ALA A 52 -0.64 4.90 6.89
CA ALA A 52 -1.48 4.42 5.81
C ALA A 52 -2.64 5.40 5.53
N GLU A 53 -3.25 5.95 6.58
CA GLU A 53 -4.28 6.98 6.49
C GLU A 53 -3.74 8.29 5.88
N GLU A 54 -2.58 8.77 6.35
CA GLU A 54 -1.93 9.98 5.82
C GLU A 54 -1.64 9.86 4.32
N LEU A 55 -1.32 8.65 3.85
CA LEU A 55 -1.04 8.35 2.45
C LEU A 55 -2.31 8.08 1.61
N GLY A 56 -3.50 8.12 2.22
CA GLY A 56 -4.77 7.88 1.55
C GLY A 56 -4.97 6.43 1.09
N MET A 57 -4.39 5.47 1.81
CA MET A 57 -4.54 4.05 1.52
C MET A 57 -5.80 3.49 2.18
N ASP A 58 -6.69 2.89 1.40
CA ASP A 58 -7.91 2.24 1.90
C ASP A 58 -7.63 0.89 2.61
N SER A 59 -6.44 0.32 2.40
CA SER A 59 -6.05 -0.98 2.94
C SER A 59 -4.54 -1.11 3.11
N VAL A 60 -4.12 -1.95 4.05
CA VAL A 60 -2.72 -2.30 4.32
C VAL A 60 -2.61 -3.76 4.79
N GLY A 61 -1.60 -4.48 4.34
CA GLY A 61 -1.37 -5.89 4.63
C GLY A 61 -0.20 -6.09 5.59
N LEU A 62 -0.48 -6.71 6.74
CA LEU A 62 0.51 -7.11 7.73
C LEU A 62 1.03 -8.53 7.46
N THR A 63 2.35 -8.67 7.29
CA THR A 63 3.03 -9.93 6.97
C THR A 63 4.27 -10.12 7.84
N ASP A 64 4.09 -10.33 9.15
CA ASP A 64 5.21 -10.48 10.08
C ASP A 64 6.11 -11.70 9.80
N HIS A 65 7.38 -11.64 10.23
CA HIS A 65 8.37 -12.69 10.00
C HIS A 65 8.04 -13.99 10.76
N GLY A 66 7.38 -14.94 10.07
CA GLY A 66 7.14 -16.29 10.57
C GLY A 66 6.22 -16.37 11.79
N VAL A 67 5.53 -15.27 12.12
CA VAL A 67 4.63 -15.12 13.26
C VAL A 67 3.38 -14.33 12.85
N MET A 68 2.31 -14.40 13.66
CA MET A 68 1.07 -13.63 13.47
C MET A 68 0.63 -12.95 14.78
N TYR A 69 1.58 -12.55 15.64
CA TYR A 69 1.25 -11.94 16.92
C TYR A 69 0.51 -10.60 16.75
N GLY A 70 0.86 -9.83 15.72
CA GLY A 70 0.19 -8.57 15.42
C GLY A 70 -1.23 -8.70 14.89
N ALA A 71 -1.71 -9.90 14.53
CA ALA A 71 -3.01 -10.08 13.90
C ALA A 71 -4.22 -9.78 14.81
N ILE A 72 -4.04 -9.73 16.13
CA ILE A 72 -5.12 -9.39 17.07
C ILE A 72 -5.17 -7.87 17.32
N GLU A 73 -4.03 -7.19 17.24
CA GLU A 73 -3.89 -5.76 17.49
C GLU A 73 -4.10 -4.90 16.23
N PHE A 74 -3.81 -5.48 15.06
CA PHE A 74 -3.96 -4.86 13.73
C PHE A 74 -5.40 -4.86 13.23
#